data_AF-B7P754-F1
#
_entry.id   AF-B7P754-F1
#
_cell.length_a   1.000
_cell.length_b   1.000
_cell.length_c   1.000
_cell.angle_alpha   90.00
_cell.angle_beta   90.00
_cell.angle_gamma   90.00
#
_symmetry.space_group_name_H-M   'P 1'
#
loop_
_entity.id
_entity.type
_entity.pdbx_description
1 polymer ?
#
loop_
_entity_poly.entity_id
_entity_poly.type
_entity_poly.pdbx_seq_one_letter_code
_entity_poly.pdbx_strand_id
1 'polypeptide(L)'
;MSCITGGQSAVKPRSRTVRVTRPYSPDIRWAAKPRKKKVARTAANSCKNCGSPVRGALNLLCKPCLHASLDVGYKEKQSTQAHEEDKKRYLEEARSFASSLAKVYNDPSAERLFCPDYRPVRGPCACMQKYLVGNGEGRDLRVQSLLPLLHEAQKLCKQKCYDWNEVKRVNGVQTVGLGNGQKHSEQFEQFVAQHRPRLRELRLCERATQRVLFYSNNFLHRCLKTEPNKGRRVQRVKGKAALGRLKTLEEMASETCCQQRCAALARRYATLVEQWRERSQMGQTENRRVLAEMLTPSGPNSTNCYKFISWVTGCSFTTIARVSKQMLLTGGDREPPPHGLKKFWNDKGPLQEGDDGCQQAAP
;
A
#
# COMPACT_ATOMS: atom_id res chain seq x y z
N MET A 1 11.54 62.30 2.58
CA MET A 1 12.13 60.95 2.66
C MET A 1 11.04 60.00 3.15
N SER A 2 10.25 59.48 2.22
CA SER A 2 10.28 58.07 1.77
C SER A 2 9.15 57.27 2.44
N CYS A 3 7.95 57.41 1.87
CA CYS A 3 6.79 56.59 2.20
C CYS A 3 6.97 55.20 1.61
N ILE A 4 6.99 54.17 2.46
CA ILE A 4 7.06 52.76 2.05
C ILE A 4 5.64 52.28 1.76
N THR A 5 5.29 52.15 0.48
CA THR A 5 4.05 51.53 0.01
C THR A 5 4.23 50.00 -0.05
N GLY A 6 3.64 49.31 0.93
CA GLY A 6 3.61 47.85 0.97
C GLY A 6 2.61 47.28 -0.05
N GLY A 7 3.11 46.78 -1.18
CA GLY A 7 2.32 46.06 -2.18
C GLY A 7 1.86 44.70 -1.66
N GLN A 8 0.56 44.55 -1.38
CA GLN A 8 -0.05 43.25 -1.10
C GLN A 8 -0.30 42.52 -2.43
N SER A 9 0.51 41.51 -2.73
CA SER A 9 0.27 40.61 -3.87
C SER A 9 -0.93 39.70 -3.58
N ALA A 10 -2.02 39.89 -4.32
CA ALA A 10 -3.21 39.05 -4.26
C ALA A 10 -2.90 37.62 -4.75
N VAL A 11 -2.82 36.67 -3.81
CA VAL A 11 -2.65 35.25 -4.12
C VAL A 11 -3.99 34.69 -4.61
N LYS A 12 -4.09 34.42 -5.93
CA LYS A 12 -5.29 33.81 -6.53
C LYS A 12 -5.53 32.39 -5.96
N PRO A 13 -6.73 32.06 -5.47
CA PRO A 13 -7.04 30.73 -4.97
C PRO A 13 -7.10 29.71 -6.12
N ARG A 14 -6.27 28.67 -6.06
CA ARG A 14 -6.31 27.53 -6.97
C ARG A 14 -7.53 26.65 -6.67
N SER A 15 -8.58 26.73 -7.48
CA SER A 15 -9.67 25.76 -7.49
C SER A 15 -9.26 24.51 -8.28
N ARG A 16 -9.66 23.31 -7.81
CA ARG A 16 -9.34 22.03 -8.47
C ARG A 16 -10.63 21.35 -8.88
N THR A 17 -10.82 21.18 -10.19
CA THR A 17 -11.97 20.49 -10.78
C THR A 17 -11.91 19.00 -10.45
N VAL A 18 -12.97 18.45 -9.86
CA VAL A 18 -13.11 17.02 -9.60
C VAL A 18 -13.77 16.38 -10.82
N ARG A 19 -13.06 15.50 -11.53
CA ARG A 19 -13.62 14.77 -12.68
C ARG A 19 -14.54 13.65 -12.21
N VAL A 20 -15.69 13.54 -12.88
CA VAL A 20 -16.62 12.40 -12.80
C VAL A 20 -15.94 11.16 -13.39
N THR A 21 -16.02 10.03 -12.69
CA THR A 21 -15.45 8.75 -13.15
C THR A 21 -16.45 8.06 -14.07
N ARG A 22 -15.98 7.61 -15.25
CA ARG A 22 -16.79 6.79 -16.18
C ARG A 22 -16.90 5.34 -15.67
N PRO A 23 -18.05 4.68 -15.84
CA PRO A 23 -18.21 3.27 -15.51
C PRO A 23 -17.44 2.36 -16.48
N TYR A 24 -16.94 1.24 -15.94
CA TYR A 24 -16.15 0.21 -16.60
C TYR A 24 -17.05 -0.77 -17.36
N SER A 25 -16.76 -1.05 -18.64
CA SER A 25 -17.51 -1.99 -19.48
C SER A 25 -16.91 -3.41 -19.40
N PRO A 26 -17.70 -4.49 -19.24
CA PRO A 26 -17.21 -5.80 -18.78
C PRO A 26 -16.85 -6.82 -19.88
N ASP A 27 -16.98 -6.51 -21.17
CA ASP A 27 -17.00 -7.54 -22.21
C ASP A 27 -15.67 -7.71 -22.95
N ILE A 28 -14.69 -8.39 -22.34
CA ILE A 28 -13.59 -9.02 -23.07
C ILE A 28 -13.34 -10.43 -22.50
N ARG A 29 -13.80 -11.46 -23.22
CA ARG A 29 -13.55 -12.88 -22.88
C ARG A 29 -12.18 -13.31 -23.42
N TRP A 30 -11.31 -13.79 -22.52
CA TRP A 30 -10.02 -14.39 -22.88
C TRP A 30 -10.12 -15.92 -22.83
N ALA A 31 -9.73 -16.59 -23.92
CA ALA A 31 -9.75 -18.05 -24.01
C ALA A 31 -8.72 -18.70 -23.06
N ALA A 32 -9.14 -19.75 -22.36
CA ALA A 32 -8.32 -20.50 -21.42
C ALA A 32 -7.27 -21.37 -22.14
N LYS A 33 -6.00 -21.26 -21.74
CA LYS A 33 -4.93 -22.13 -22.25
C LYS A 33 -4.85 -23.45 -21.47
N PRO A 34 -4.54 -24.58 -22.13
CA PRO A 34 -4.51 -25.90 -21.50
C PRO A 34 -3.32 -26.05 -20.54
N ARG A 35 -3.57 -26.73 -19.41
CA ARG A 35 -2.59 -27.03 -18.36
C ARG A 35 -1.60 -28.11 -18.80
N LYS A 36 -0.29 -27.79 -18.81
CA LYS A 36 0.79 -28.78 -19.04
C LYS A 36 1.16 -29.51 -17.75
N LYS A 37 1.29 -30.84 -17.83
CA LYS A 37 1.75 -31.77 -16.77
C LYS A 37 3.20 -31.44 -16.35
N LYS A 38 3.45 -31.35 -15.04
CA LYS A 38 4.79 -31.14 -14.45
C LYS A 38 5.61 -32.43 -14.49
N VAL A 39 6.75 -32.41 -15.17
CA VAL A 39 7.77 -33.47 -15.12
C VAL A 39 8.78 -33.11 -14.01
N ALA A 40 9.08 -34.04 -13.11
CA ALA A 40 10.08 -33.88 -12.08
C ALA A 40 11.50 -33.92 -12.70
N ARG A 41 12.29 -32.85 -12.54
CA ARG A 41 13.71 -32.81 -12.97
C ARG A 41 14.62 -33.06 -11.77
N THR A 42 15.44 -34.10 -11.86
CA THR A 42 16.48 -34.53 -10.91
C THR A 42 17.90 -34.10 -11.31
N ALA A 43 18.05 -33.19 -12.29
CA ALA A 43 19.37 -32.72 -12.71
C ALA A 43 19.88 -31.59 -11.80
N ALA A 44 21.14 -31.68 -11.37
CA ALA A 44 21.83 -30.65 -10.61
C ALA A 44 21.90 -29.33 -11.42
N ASN A 45 21.58 -28.20 -10.79
CA ASN A 45 21.61 -26.90 -11.45
C ASN A 45 23.08 -26.48 -11.68
N SER A 46 23.51 -26.39 -12.93
CA SER A 46 24.75 -25.72 -13.33
C SER A 46 24.46 -24.29 -13.80
N CYS A 47 25.43 -23.39 -13.66
CA CYS A 47 25.28 -22.02 -14.16
C CYS A 47 25.32 -22.00 -15.70
N LYS A 48 24.38 -21.29 -16.33
CA LYS A 48 24.29 -21.17 -17.79
C LYS A 48 25.51 -20.49 -18.44
N ASN A 49 26.19 -19.59 -17.72
CA ASN A 49 27.34 -18.86 -18.26
C ASN A 49 28.66 -19.60 -18.03
N CYS A 50 28.89 -20.08 -16.80
CA CYS A 50 30.17 -20.64 -16.36
C CYS A 50 30.21 -22.17 -16.34
N GLY A 51 29.10 -22.87 -16.58
CA GLY A 51 28.97 -24.34 -16.50
C GLY A 51 29.14 -24.93 -15.10
N SER A 52 29.57 -24.13 -14.12
CA SER A 52 29.95 -24.61 -12.80
C SER A 52 28.72 -25.09 -12.00
N PRO A 53 28.83 -26.19 -11.24
CA PRO A 53 27.75 -26.71 -10.42
C PRO A 53 27.40 -25.73 -9.29
N VAL A 54 26.13 -25.34 -9.20
CA VAL A 54 25.63 -24.44 -8.16
C VAL A 54 25.24 -25.28 -6.95
N ARG A 55 26.16 -25.43 -5.99
CA ARG A 55 25.84 -26.08 -4.71
C ARG A 55 25.00 -25.15 -3.84
N GLY A 56 23.82 -25.64 -3.44
CA GLY A 56 22.90 -24.98 -2.49
C GLY A 56 21.75 -24.22 -3.14
N ALA A 57 20.53 -24.41 -2.61
CA ALA A 57 19.29 -23.83 -3.12
C ALA A 57 19.18 -22.29 -2.96
N LEU A 58 20.19 -21.63 -2.38
CA LEU A 58 20.14 -20.22 -1.97
C LEU A 58 21.20 -19.32 -2.63
N ASN A 59 22.14 -19.88 -3.41
CA ASN A 59 23.15 -19.08 -4.09
C ASN A 59 22.55 -18.52 -5.39
N LEU A 60 22.07 -17.27 -5.34
CA LEU A 60 21.44 -16.58 -6.46
C LEU A 60 22.43 -16.22 -7.57
N LEU A 61 23.75 -16.22 -7.30
CA LEU A 61 24.81 -15.86 -8.25
C LEU A 61 25.82 -17.03 -8.42
N CYS A 62 26.35 -17.25 -9.63
CA CYS A 62 27.49 -18.17 -9.86
C CYS A 62 28.73 -17.52 -9.24
N LYS A 63 29.44 -18.24 -8.37
CA LYS A 63 30.68 -17.74 -7.74
C LYS A 63 31.73 -17.28 -8.76
N PRO A 64 32.05 -18.07 -9.81
CA PRO A 64 32.98 -17.65 -10.86
C PRO A 64 32.59 -16.40 -11.65
N CYS A 65 31.33 -16.28 -12.08
CA CYS A 65 30.94 -15.24 -13.05
C CYS A 65 30.05 -14.14 -12.47
N LEU A 66 29.68 -14.22 -11.19
CA LEU A 66 28.79 -13.31 -10.48
C LEU A 66 27.43 -13.06 -11.18
N HIS A 67 27.09 -13.85 -12.20
CA HIS A 67 25.81 -13.81 -12.89
C HIS A 67 24.75 -14.62 -12.14
N ALA A 68 23.51 -14.18 -12.25
CA ALA A 68 22.37 -14.88 -11.67
C ALA A 68 22.34 -16.34 -12.15
N SER A 69 22.67 -17.28 -11.26
CA SER A 69 22.85 -18.69 -11.60
C SER A 69 21.54 -19.46 -11.68
N LEU A 70 20.47 -18.89 -11.10
CA LEU A 70 19.13 -19.44 -11.09
C LEU A 70 18.23 -18.65 -12.03
N ASP A 71 17.33 -19.36 -12.71
CA ASP A 71 16.11 -18.79 -13.30
C ASP A 71 15.14 -18.40 -12.17
N VAL A 72 15.58 -17.49 -11.29
CA VAL A 72 14.82 -16.99 -10.13
C VAL A 72 13.49 -16.41 -10.62
N GLY A 73 13.52 -15.75 -11.78
CA GLY A 73 12.34 -15.22 -12.45
C GLY A 73 11.30 -16.26 -12.82
N TYR A 74 11.66 -17.51 -13.17
CA TYR A 74 10.68 -18.49 -13.65
C TYR A 74 9.87 -19.12 -12.51
N LYS A 75 10.54 -19.55 -11.42
CA LYS A 75 9.85 -20.12 -10.24
C LYS A 75 9.04 -19.06 -9.50
N GLU A 76 9.53 -17.83 -9.42
CA GLU A 76 8.80 -16.73 -8.78
C GLU A 76 7.60 -16.26 -9.62
N LYS A 77 7.72 -16.23 -10.95
CA LYS A 77 6.57 -15.97 -11.86
C LYS A 77 5.49 -17.04 -11.73
N GLN A 78 5.86 -18.33 -11.71
CA GLN A 78 4.87 -19.41 -11.49
C GLN A 78 4.20 -19.33 -10.11
N SER A 79 4.95 -18.99 -9.06
CA SER A 79 4.39 -18.79 -7.72
C SER A 79 3.45 -17.58 -7.67
N THR A 80 3.73 -16.52 -8.44
CA THR A 80 2.89 -15.31 -8.50
C THR A 80 1.60 -15.59 -9.26
N GLN A 81 1.67 -16.31 -10.39
CA GLN A 81 0.49 -16.66 -11.16
C GLN A 81 -0.46 -17.58 -10.38
N ALA A 82 0.06 -18.65 -9.76
CA ALA A 82 -0.77 -19.53 -8.92
C ALA A 82 -1.43 -18.77 -7.76
N HIS A 83 -0.68 -17.84 -7.14
CA HIS A 83 -1.21 -16.96 -6.10
C HIS A 83 -2.35 -16.07 -6.60
N GLU A 84 -2.23 -15.49 -7.79
CA GLU A 84 -3.26 -14.65 -8.41
C GLU A 84 -4.51 -15.44 -8.79
N GLU A 85 -4.32 -16.66 -9.33
CA GLU A 85 -5.42 -17.58 -9.65
C GLU A 85 -6.18 -18.02 -8.39
N ASP A 86 -5.47 -18.43 -7.34
CA ASP A 86 -6.09 -18.79 -6.06
C ASP A 86 -6.81 -17.61 -5.40
N LYS A 87 -6.23 -16.41 -5.46
CA LYS A 87 -6.87 -15.18 -4.99
C LYS A 87 -8.15 -14.88 -5.76
N LYS A 88 -8.13 -15.02 -7.09
CA LYS A 88 -9.31 -14.78 -7.93
C LYS A 88 -10.41 -15.78 -7.58
N ARG A 89 -10.08 -17.07 -7.49
CA ARG A 89 -11.02 -18.14 -7.08
C ARG A 89 -11.67 -17.82 -5.73
N TYR A 90 -10.86 -17.49 -4.72
CA TYR A 90 -11.39 -17.11 -3.41
C TYR A 90 -12.35 -15.92 -3.46
N LEU A 91 -12.00 -14.87 -4.21
CA LEU A 91 -12.85 -13.67 -4.27
C LEU A 91 -14.17 -13.93 -5.00
N GLU A 92 -14.19 -14.84 -5.96
CA GLU A 92 -15.39 -15.29 -6.64
C GLU A 92 -16.29 -16.10 -5.69
N GLU A 93 -15.74 -17.11 -5.02
CA GLU A 93 -16.46 -17.90 -4.00
C GLU A 93 -17.03 -17.01 -2.89
N ALA A 94 -16.24 -16.05 -2.41
CA ALA A 94 -16.66 -15.11 -1.37
C ALA A 94 -17.80 -14.18 -1.83
N ARG A 95 -17.80 -13.77 -3.10
CA ARG A 95 -18.91 -12.98 -3.67
C ARG A 95 -20.16 -13.84 -3.83
N SER A 96 -20.03 -15.06 -4.37
CA SER A 96 -21.14 -16.00 -4.51
C SER A 96 -21.79 -16.31 -3.16
N PHE A 97 -20.98 -16.48 -2.10
CA PHE A 97 -21.47 -16.60 -0.73
C PHE A 97 -22.31 -15.38 -0.31
N ALA A 98 -21.81 -14.16 -0.53
CA ALA A 98 -22.54 -12.95 -0.16
C ALA A 98 -23.81 -12.72 -1.01
N SER A 99 -23.78 -13.06 -2.30
CA SER A 99 -24.97 -13.02 -3.16
C SER A 99 -26.02 -14.03 -2.72
N SER A 100 -25.62 -15.21 -2.22
CA SER A 100 -26.57 -16.16 -1.62
C SER A 100 -27.24 -15.59 -0.37
N LEU A 101 -26.50 -14.87 0.48
CA LEU A 101 -27.06 -14.17 1.63
C LEU A 101 -28.06 -13.11 1.18
N ALA A 102 -27.71 -12.29 0.19
CA ALA A 102 -28.61 -11.26 -0.33
C ALA A 102 -29.94 -11.81 -0.82
N LYS A 103 -29.92 -12.99 -1.46
CA LYS A 103 -31.14 -13.69 -1.86
C LYS A 103 -31.95 -14.22 -0.67
N VAL A 104 -31.29 -14.87 0.29
CA VAL A 104 -31.96 -15.49 1.45
C VAL A 104 -32.66 -14.44 2.33
N TYR A 105 -32.03 -13.29 2.57
CA TYR A 105 -32.59 -12.22 3.41
C TYR A 105 -33.32 -11.14 2.60
N ASN A 106 -33.45 -11.32 1.28
CA ASN A 106 -34.04 -10.33 0.36
C ASN A 106 -33.46 -8.91 0.55
N ASP A 107 -32.15 -8.81 0.74
CA ASP A 107 -31.45 -7.54 1.00
C ASP A 107 -30.15 -7.46 0.17
N PRO A 108 -30.11 -6.61 -0.88
CA PRO A 108 -28.91 -6.37 -1.69
C PRO A 108 -27.69 -5.92 -0.89
N SER A 109 -27.88 -5.29 0.28
CA SER A 109 -26.78 -4.82 1.13
C SER A 109 -25.95 -5.98 1.69
N ALA A 110 -26.56 -7.17 1.80
CA ALA A 110 -25.90 -8.39 2.25
C ALA A 110 -24.81 -8.87 1.29
N GLU A 111 -24.77 -8.42 0.03
CA GLU A 111 -23.66 -8.69 -0.90
C GLU A 111 -22.31 -8.15 -0.38
N ARG A 112 -22.34 -7.28 0.62
CA ARG A 112 -21.15 -6.78 1.27
C ARG A 112 -20.58 -7.71 2.34
N LEU A 113 -21.34 -8.72 2.76
CA LEU A 113 -21.03 -9.63 3.85
C LEU A 113 -20.01 -10.73 3.47
N PHE A 114 -18.85 -10.32 2.94
CA PHE A 114 -17.69 -11.18 2.76
C PHE A 114 -16.37 -10.46 3.04
N CYS A 115 -15.32 -11.20 3.38
CA CYS A 115 -13.99 -10.65 3.59
C CYS A 115 -13.18 -10.61 2.27
N PRO A 116 -12.70 -9.45 1.80
CA PRO A 116 -11.89 -9.36 0.58
C PRO A 116 -10.38 -9.53 0.83
N ASP A 117 -9.93 -9.73 2.08
CA ASP A 117 -8.50 -9.81 2.42
C ASP A 117 -7.92 -11.17 2.02
N TYR A 118 -6.85 -11.15 1.22
CA TYR A 118 -6.10 -12.32 0.76
C TYR A 118 -4.60 -12.03 0.83
N ARG A 119 -3.84 -12.87 1.52
CA ARG A 119 -2.41 -12.65 1.76
C ARG A 119 -1.59 -13.74 1.08
N PRO A 120 -0.49 -13.41 0.38
CA PRO A 120 0.32 -14.41 -0.31
C PRO A 120 0.79 -15.59 0.53
N VAL A 121 1.20 -15.31 1.77
CA VAL A 121 1.78 -16.34 2.66
C VAL A 121 0.71 -17.06 3.50
N ARG A 122 -0.40 -16.38 3.82
CA ARG A 122 -1.41 -16.91 4.75
C ARG A 122 -2.70 -17.36 4.06
N GLY A 123 -2.82 -17.15 2.76
CA GLY A 123 -4.02 -17.45 2.00
C GLY A 123 -5.19 -16.50 2.31
N PRO A 124 -6.44 -16.98 2.13
CA PRO A 124 -7.64 -16.17 2.34
C PRO A 124 -7.88 -15.89 3.82
N CYS A 125 -8.25 -14.65 4.15
CA CYS A 125 -8.60 -14.31 5.53
C CYS A 125 -9.92 -14.96 5.95
N ALA A 126 -10.95 -14.84 5.13
CA ALA A 126 -12.29 -15.39 5.33
C ALA A 126 -12.94 -15.09 6.71
N CYS A 127 -12.47 -14.08 7.46
CA CYS A 127 -12.93 -13.83 8.83
C CYS A 127 -14.45 -13.56 8.91
N MET A 128 -15.01 -12.86 7.92
CA MET A 128 -16.44 -12.56 7.90
C MET A 128 -17.28 -13.80 7.60
N GLN A 129 -16.85 -14.63 6.64
CA GLN A 129 -17.47 -15.90 6.34
C GLN A 129 -17.39 -16.84 7.55
N LYS A 130 -16.22 -16.93 8.21
CA LYS A 130 -16.04 -17.70 9.44
C LYS A 130 -16.93 -17.23 10.58
N TYR A 131 -17.09 -15.91 10.74
CA TYR A 131 -18.01 -15.34 11.73
C TYR A 131 -19.46 -15.72 11.41
N LEU A 132 -19.90 -15.56 10.16
CA LEU A 132 -21.28 -15.81 9.75
C LEU A 132 -21.65 -17.30 9.80
N VAL A 133 -20.75 -18.19 9.36
CA VAL A 133 -20.96 -19.64 9.43
C VAL A 133 -20.83 -20.13 10.88
N GLY A 134 -19.71 -19.83 11.56
CA GLY A 134 -19.41 -20.30 12.91
C GLY A 134 -19.55 -21.81 13.11
N ASN A 135 -19.67 -22.26 14.36
CA ASN A 135 -19.65 -23.68 14.74
C ASN A 135 -21.05 -24.25 15.04
N GLY A 136 -22.15 -23.62 14.63
CA GLY A 136 -23.50 -24.08 14.97
C GLY A 136 -24.61 -23.16 14.45
N GLU A 137 -25.82 -23.38 14.98
CA GLU A 137 -27.00 -22.55 14.71
C GLU A 137 -26.78 -21.09 15.12
N GLY A 138 -27.47 -20.16 14.45
CA GLY A 138 -27.32 -18.72 14.69
C GLY A 138 -26.62 -17.94 13.58
N ARG A 139 -26.49 -18.51 12.37
CA ARG A 139 -26.13 -17.74 11.17
C ARG A 139 -27.09 -16.55 10.99
N ASP A 140 -28.38 -16.79 11.13
CA ASP A 140 -29.42 -15.76 10.99
C ASP A 140 -29.24 -14.62 11.98
N LEU A 141 -29.05 -14.92 13.26
CA LEU A 141 -28.79 -13.91 14.29
C LEU A 141 -27.55 -13.07 13.98
N ARG A 142 -26.48 -13.70 13.47
CA ARG A 142 -25.25 -12.98 13.10
C ARG A 142 -25.45 -12.10 11.88
N VAL A 143 -26.19 -12.56 10.87
CA VAL A 143 -26.54 -11.72 9.70
C VAL A 143 -27.43 -10.56 10.15
N GLN A 144 -28.48 -10.84 10.91
CA GLN A 144 -29.39 -9.84 11.48
C GLN A 144 -28.66 -8.85 12.41
N SER A 145 -27.55 -9.23 13.04
CA SER A 145 -26.73 -8.28 13.81
C SER A 145 -25.89 -7.34 12.93
N LEU A 146 -25.52 -7.75 11.71
CA LEU A 146 -24.67 -6.96 10.81
C LEU A 146 -25.45 -6.13 9.78
N LEU A 147 -26.64 -6.56 9.36
CA LEU A 147 -27.44 -5.85 8.36
C LEU A 147 -27.87 -4.43 8.82
N PRO A 148 -28.38 -4.22 10.05
CA PRO A 148 -28.70 -2.88 10.53
C PRO A 148 -27.48 -1.96 10.52
N LEU A 149 -26.31 -2.46 10.94
CA LEU A 149 -25.06 -1.71 10.90
C LEU A 149 -24.67 -1.32 9.47
N LEU A 150 -24.88 -2.22 8.50
CA LEU A 150 -24.63 -1.96 7.07
C LEU A 150 -25.54 -0.86 6.54
N HIS A 151 -26.85 -0.93 6.80
CA HIS A 151 -27.81 0.06 6.32
C HIS A 151 -27.55 1.43 6.92
N GLU A 152 -27.33 1.48 8.24
CA GLU A 152 -27.05 2.73 8.92
C GLU A 152 -25.73 3.34 8.46
N ALA A 153 -24.67 2.54 8.33
CA ALA A 153 -23.40 2.99 7.76
C ALA A 153 -23.58 3.53 6.33
N GLN A 154 -24.37 2.85 5.49
CA GLN A 154 -24.63 3.27 4.10
C GLN A 154 -25.41 4.59 4.03
N LYS A 155 -26.36 4.79 4.95
CA LYS A 155 -27.10 6.06 5.08
C LYS A 155 -26.16 7.18 5.51
N LEU A 156 -25.43 6.97 6.60
CA LEU A 156 -24.55 7.98 7.20
C LEU A 156 -23.36 8.31 6.28
N CYS A 157 -22.80 7.36 5.54
CA CYS A 157 -21.63 7.62 4.69
C CYS A 157 -21.93 8.59 3.53
N LYS A 158 -23.20 8.68 3.11
CA LYS A 158 -23.68 9.62 2.08
C LYS A 158 -23.84 11.04 2.62
N GLN A 159 -23.99 11.20 3.93
CA GLN A 159 -24.11 12.52 4.55
C GLN A 159 -22.76 13.25 4.53
N LYS A 160 -22.82 14.52 4.14
CA LYS A 160 -21.68 15.44 4.15
C LYS A 160 -21.76 16.33 5.37
N CYS A 161 -20.65 16.97 5.70
CA CYS A 161 -20.58 17.94 6.80
C CYS A 161 -21.10 19.34 6.40
N TYR A 162 -21.71 19.47 5.23
CA TYR A 162 -22.24 20.71 4.68
C TYR A 162 -23.56 20.39 4.00
N ASP A 163 -24.50 21.33 4.03
CA ASP A 163 -25.73 21.24 3.26
C ASP A 163 -25.43 21.57 1.79
N TRP A 164 -25.90 20.74 0.87
CA TRP A 164 -25.81 21.00 -0.57
C TRP A 164 -26.55 22.27 -1.00
N ASN A 165 -27.59 22.65 -0.26
CA ASN A 165 -28.37 23.86 -0.54
C ASN A 165 -27.59 25.14 -0.21
N GLU A 166 -26.67 25.09 0.75
CA GLU A 166 -25.85 26.22 1.18
C GLU A 166 -24.56 26.38 0.35
N VAL A 167 -24.22 25.40 -0.50
CA VAL A 167 -23.01 25.48 -1.32
C VAL A 167 -23.19 26.51 -2.42
N LYS A 168 -22.52 27.66 -2.27
CA LYS A 168 -22.44 28.70 -3.30
C LYS A 168 -21.96 28.12 -4.64
N ARG A 169 -22.69 28.42 -5.71
CA ARG A 169 -22.28 28.15 -7.08
C ARG A 169 -21.46 29.34 -7.57
N VAL A 170 -20.19 29.11 -7.87
CA VAL A 170 -19.32 30.10 -8.53
C VAL A 170 -19.09 29.59 -9.95
N ASN A 171 -19.50 30.37 -10.96
CA ASN A 171 -19.41 30.00 -12.38
C ASN A 171 -20.07 28.65 -12.70
N GLY A 172 -21.25 28.38 -12.12
CA GLY A 172 -21.97 27.12 -12.31
C GLY A 172 -21.36 25.90 -11.60
N VAL A 173 -20.19 26.04 -10.97
CA VAL A 173 -19.54 24.98 -10.21
C VAL A 173 -19.81 25.18 -8.72
N GLN A 174 -20.30 24.15 -8.06
CA GLN A 174 -20.44 24.12 -6.61
C GLN A 174 -19.04 24.14 -5.96
N THR A 175 -18.67 25.26 -5.35
CA THR A 175 -17.38 25.41 -4.69
C THR A 175 -17.52 25.09 -3.21
N VAL A 176 -17.21 23.85 -2.84
CA VAL A 176 -17.04 23.47 -1.44
C VAL A 176 -15.62 23.85 -1.02
N GLY A 177 -15.47 24.49 0.15
CA GLY A 177 -14.18 24.92 0.69
C GLY A 177 -13.09 23.83 0.62
N LEU A 178 -11.83 24.25 0.45
CA LEU A 178 -10.70 23.37 0.16
C LEU A 178 -10.61 22.23 1.21
N GLY A 179 -10.87 20.99 0.77
CA GLY A 179 -10.81 19.79 1.62
C GLY A 179 -12.13 19.34 2.25
N ASN A 180 -13.16 20.20 2.27
CA ASN A 180 -14.45 19.87 2.88
C ASN A 180 -15.30 18.93 2.00
N GLY A 181 -15.14 18.93 0.67
CA GLY A 181 -15.91 18.03 -0.23
C GLY A 181 -15.73 16.53 0.04
N GLN A 182 -14.63 16.18 0.72
CA GLN A 182 -14.30 14.79 1.10
C GLN A 182 -14.60 14.50 2.59
N LYS A 183 -15.08 15.49 3.35
CA LYS A 183 -15.41 15.34 4.76
C LYS A 183 -16.80 14.71 4.89
N HIS A 184 -16.91 13.74 5.79
CA HIS A 184 -18.18 13.10 6.13
C HIS A 184 -18.86 13.85 7.27
N SER A 185 -20.15 13.58 7.49
CA SER A 185 -20.85 14.12 8.67
C SER A 185 -20.20 13.64 9.97
N GLU A 186 -20.32 14.45 11.03
CA GLU A 186 -19.84 14.09 12.36
C GLU A 186 -20.54 12.83 12.90
N GLN A 187 -21.83 12.67 12.58
CA GLN A 187 -22.60 11.48 12.93
C GLN A 187 -21.98 10.20 12.35
N PHE A 188 -21.56 10.21 11.07
CA PHE A 188 -20.86 9.08 10.48
C PHE A 188 -19.52 8.81 11.19
N GLU A 189 -18.80 9.86 11.60
CA GLU A 189 -17.54 9.72 12.32
C GLU A 189 -17.70 9.05 13.68
N GLN A 190 -18.68 9.49 14.47
CA GLN A 190 -19.01 8.91 15.75
C GLN A 190 -19.50 7.47 15.60
N PHE A 191 -20.34 7.20 14.60
CA PHE A 191 -20.85 5.86 14.29
C PHE A 191 -19.70 4.86 13.99
N VAL A 192 -18.75 5.24 13.13
CA VAL A 192 -17.60 4.37 12.85
C VAL A 192 -16.72 4.19 14.09
N ALA A 193 -16.51 5.24 14.89
CA ALA A 193 -15.71 5.15 16.11
C ALA A 193 -16.33 4.20 17.15
N GLN A 194 -17.66 4.22 17.30
CA GLN A 194 -18.40 3.38 18.24
C GLN A 194 -18.43 1.90 17.82
N HIS A 195 -18.68 1.61 16.56
CA HIS A 195 -18.90 0.23 16.10
C HIS A 195 -17.63 -0.50 15.66
N ARG A 196 -16.56 0.23 15.29
CA ARG A 196 -15.32 -0.40 14.86
C ARG A 196 -14.70 -1.32 15.93
N PRO A 197 -14.55 -0.92 17.22
CA PRO A 197 -14.01 -1.80 18.26
C PRO A 197 -14.82 -3.10 18.42
N ARG A 198 -16.15 -3.00 18.45
CA ARG A 198 -17.06 -4.15 18.55
C ARG A 198 -16.85 -5.16 17.41
N LEU A 199 -16.75 -4.67 16.16
CA LEU A 199 -16.47 -5.55 15.01
C LEU A 199 -15.07 -6.20 15.09
N ARG A 200 -14.11 -5.55 15.77
CA ARG A 200 -12.77 -6.12 16.01
C ARG A 200 -12.78 -7.20 17.09
N GLU A 201 -13.63 -7.07 18.11
CA GLU A 201 -13.87 -8.11 19.13
C GLU A 201 -14.46 -9.38 18.51
N LEU A 202 -15.31 -9.23 17.47
CA LEU A 202 -15.80 -10.34 16.64
C LEU A 202 -14.73 -10.95 15.70
N ARG A 203 -13.45 -10.59 15.87
CA ARG A 203 -12.31 -11.06 15.08
C ARG A 203 -12.40 -10.75 13.58
N LEU A 204 -13.19 -9.74 13.19
CA LEU A 204 -13.21 -9.27 11.80
C LEU A 204 -11.95 -8.47 11.48
N CYS A 205 -11.33 -8.77 10.33
CA CYS A 205 -10.17 -8.01 9.87
C CYS A 205 -10.57 -6.58 9.47
N GLU A 206 -9.62 -5.65 9.46
CA GLU A 206 -9.88 -4.25 9.11
C GLU A 206 -10.59 -4.07 7.76
N ARG A 207 -10.27 -4.92 6.77
CA ARG A 207 -10.94 -4.90 5.46
C ARG A 207 -12.40 -5.35 5.52
N ALA A 208 -12.71 -6.31 6.39
CA ALA A 208 -14.07 -6.75 6.66
C ALA A 208 -14.87 -5.65 7.37
N THR A 209 -14.28 -5.03 8.41
CA THR A 209 -14.88 -3.90 9.13
C THR A 209 -15.18 -2.71 8.23
N GLN A 210 -14.27 -2.36 7.31
CA GLN A 210 -14.48 -1.31 6.29
C GLN A 210 -15.67 -1.59 5.37
N ARG A 211 -15.94 -2.87 5.04
CA ARG A 211 -17.09 -3.21 4.20
C ARG A 211 -18.40 -2.99 4.93
N VAL A 212 -18.48 -3.38 6.21
CA VAL A 212 -19.65 -3.20 7.07
C VAL A 212 -19.91 -1.72 7.34
N LEU A 213 -18.88 -0.96 7.72
CA LEU A 213 -19.02 0.44 8.16
C LEU A 213 -18.78 1.49 7.06
N PHE A 214 -18.62 1.07 5.80
CA PHE A 214 -18.47 1.96 4.62
C PHE A 214 -17.34 3.01 4.68
N TYR A 215 -16.35 2.87 5.57
CA TYR A 215 -15.23 3.80 5.62
C TYR A 215 -14.01 3.30 4.83
N SER A 216 -13.10 4.22 4.53
CA SER A 216 -11.83 3.94 3.84
C SER A 216 -10.62 4.03 4.77
N ASN A 217 -9.47 3.46 4.39
CA ASN A 217 -8.22 3.66 5.14
C ASN A 217 -7.89 5.15 5.34
N ASN A 218 -8.24 6.01 4.37
CA ASN A 218 -8.00 7.44 4.46
C ASN A 218 -8.84 8.09 5.55
N PHE A 219 -10.08 7.61 5.75
CA PHE A 219 -10.98 8.09 6.80
C PHE A 219 -10.35 7.93 8.20
N LEU A 220 -9.66 6.82 8.47
CA LEU A 220 -9.03 6.60 9.79
C LEU A 220 -7.78 7.47 10.05
N HIS A 221 -7.08 7.89 9.01
CA HIS A 221 -5.73 8.46 9.15
C HIS A 221 -5.57 9.91 8.71
N ARG A 222 -6.55 10.46 8.00
CA ARG A 222 -6.48 11.81 7.43
C ARG A 222 -6.95 12.83 8.46
N CYS A 223 -6.02 13.62 8.98
CA CYS A 223 -6.33 14.92 9.56
C CYS A 223 -6.65 15.88 8.41
N LEU A 224 -7.79 16.55 8.45
CA LEU A 224 -8.06 17.65 7.53
C LEU A 224 -7.24 18.86 7.98
N LYS A 225 -6.66 19.60 7.03
CA LYS A 225 -5.92 20.84 7.35
C LYS A 225 -6.81 21.86 8.07
N THR A 226 -8.11 21.79 7.84
CA THR A 226 -9.14 22.65 8.44
C THR A 226 -9.50 22.27 9.87
N GLU A 227 -9.00 21.15 10.40
CA GLU A 227 -9.29 20.68 11.76
C GLU A 227 -7.99 20.30 12.51
N PRO A 228 -7.13 21.27 12.84
CA PRO A 228 -5.86 21.00 13.52
C PRO A 228 -6.06 20.33 14.89
N ASN A 229 -7.16 20.64 15.58
CA ASN A 229 -7.43 20.19 16.95
C ASN A 229 -7.95 18.74 17.03
N LYS A 230 -8.46 18.14 15.93
CA LYS A 230 -9.11 16.81 15.98
C LYS A 230 -8.16 15.61 15.92
N GLY A 231 -6.84 15.85 15.84
CA GLY A 231 -5.84 14.77 15.81
C GLY A 231 -6.09 13.73 14.70
N ARG A 232 -5.40 12.59 14.76
CA ARG A 232 -5.72 11.45 13.88
C ARG A 232 -6.76 10.58 14.58
N ARG A 233 -7.84 10.19 13.88
CA ARG A 233 -8.89 9.29 14.39
C ARG A 233 -8.35 7.94 14.87
N VAL A 234 -7.23 7.49 14.28
CA VAL A 234 -6.40 6.41 14.80
C VAL A 234 -4.98 6.93 14.96
N GLN A 235 -4.41 6.79 16.16
CA GLN A 235 -2.99 7.07 16.37
C GLN A 235 -2.17 6.22 15.39
N ARG A 236 -1.43 6.89 14.50
CA ARG A 236 -0.43 6.19 13.71
C ARG A 236 0.68 5.76 14.67
N VAL A 237 0.92 4.46 14.75
CA VAL A 237 2.16 3.95 15.33
C VAL A 237 3.29 4.44 14.41
N LYS A 238 3.92 5.55 14.78
CA LYS A 238 5.14 6.01 14.13
C LYS A 238 6.19 4.92 14.30
N GLY A 239 6.98 4.65 13.26
CA GLY A 239 8.10 3.70 13.35
C GLY A 239 9.11 4.16 14.41
N LYS A 240 9.95 3.23 14.91
CA LYS A 240 10.92 3.50 15.98
C LYS A 240 11.83 4.71 15.66
N ALA A 241 12.25 4.86 14.41
CA ALA A 241 13.00 6.04 13.94
C ALA A 241 12.25 7.36 14.12
N ALA A 242 10.99 7.42 13.68
CA ALA A 242 10.19 8.64 13.76
C ALA A 242 9.74 9.00 15.20
N LEU A 243 10.03 8.13 16.17
CA LEU A 243 9.83 8.36 17.60
C LEU A 243 11.14 8.69 18.33
N GLY A 244 12.27 8.78 17.63
CA GLY A 244 13.59 8.95 18.27
C GLY A 244 14.02 7.77 19.13
N ARG A 245 13.37 6.61 19.00
CA ARG A 245 13.60 5.41 19.83
C ARG A 245 14.57 4.43 19.17
N LEU A 246 15.51 4.94 18.37
CA LEU A 246 16.60 4.11 17.87
C LEU A 246 17.62 3.96 18.98
N LYS A 247 18.17 2.75 19.12
CA LYS A 247 19.27 2.48 20.04
C LYS A 247 20.47 3.33 19.71
N THR A 248 21.30 3.68 20.70
CA THR A 248 22.58 4.33 20.41
C THR A 248 23.49 3.38 19.63
N LEU A 249 24.57 3.90 19.03
CA LEU A 249 25.52 3.06 18.32
C LEU A 249 26.24 2.11 19.31
N GLU A 250 26.49 2.54 20.55
CA GLU A 250 27.13 1.67 21.55
C GLU A 250 26.20 0.52 21.97
N GLU A 251 24.94 0.82 22.26
CA GLU A 251 23.92 -0.18 22.57
C GLU A 251 23.73 -1.17 21.41
N MET A 252 23.75 -0.68 20.17
CA MET A 252 23.62 -1.54 19.00
C MET A 252 24.83 -2.45 18.83
N ALA A 253 26.04 -1.93 19.08
CA ALA A 253 27.29 -2.65 18.93
C ALA A 253 27.50 -3.76 19.97
N SER A 254 26.79 -3.73 21.09
CA SER A 254 26.83 -4.80 22.11
C SER A 254 25.88 -5.97 21.80
N GLU A 255 24.89 -5.78 20.92
CA GLU A 255 23.88 -6.79 20.63
C GLU A 255 24.23 -7.72 19.46
N THR A 256 23.69 -8.95 19.51
CA THR A 256 23.76 -9.91 18.40
C THR A 256 22.54 -9.81 17.50
N CYS A 257 22.74 -9.46 16.23
CA CYS A 257 21.67 -9.36 15.23
C CYS A 257 21.48 -10.63 14.38
N CYS A 258 22.55 -11.35 14.05
CA CYS A 258 22.57 -12.58 13.27
C CYS A 258 23.90 -13.33 13.49
N GLN A 259 24.07 -14.50 12.87
CA GLN A 259 25.31 -15.29 12.92
C GLN A 259 26.54 -14.53 12.40
N GLN A 260 26.36 -13.65 11.40
CA GLN A 260 27.43 -12.81 10.86
C GLN A 260 27.76 -11.60 11.74
N ARG A 261 27.03 -11.40 12.85
CA ARG A 261 27.23 -10.31 13.81
C ARG A 261 27.34 -8.93 13.14
N CYS A 262 26.46 -8.61 12.17
CA CYS A 262 26.49 -7.32 11.43
C CYS A 262 26.50 -6.09 12.36
N ALA A 263 25.95 -6.21 13.57
CA ALA A 263 26.01 -5.16 14.60
C ALA A 263 27.43 -4.73 14.98
N ALA A 264 28.44 -5.60 14.81
CA ALA A 264 29.84 -5.25 15.01
C ALA A 264 30.33 -4.13 14.05
N LEU A 265 29.63 -3.89 12.93
CA LEU A 265 29.92 -2.76 12.04
C LEU A 265 29.72 -1.42 12.76
N ALA A 266 28.77 -1.32 13.70
CA ALA A 266 28.58 -0.09 14.48
C ALA A 266 29.80 0.23 15.36
N ARG A 267 30.59 -0.79 15.76
CA ARG A 267 31.84 -0.60 16.50
C ARG A 267 33.01 -0.27 15.57
N ARG A 268 33.15 -1.02 14.46
CA ARG A 268 34.32 -0.91 13.57
C ARG A 268 34.25 0.29 12.64
N TYR A 269 33.04 0.68 12.24
CA TYR A 269 32.78 1.71 11.25
C TYR A 269 31.66 2.64 11.76
N ALA A 270 31.84 3.17 12.98
CA ALA A 270 30.85 4.02 13.63
C ALA A 270 30.40 5.18 12.73
N THR A 271 31.35 5.87 12.13
CA THR A 271 31.11 7.02 11.23
C THR A 271 30.26 6.66 10.02
N LEU A 272 30.49 5.49 9.40
CA LEU A 272 29.68 5.03 8.27
C LEU A 272 28.25 4.72 8.70
N VAL A 273 28.08 4.05 9.85
CA VAL A 273 26.75 3.70 10.38
C VAL A 273 25.98 4.95 10.79
N GLU A 274 26.67 5.96 11.32
CA GLU A 274 26.10 7.28 11.62
C GLU A 274 25.66 8.02 10.35
N GLN A 275 26.51 8.07 9.31
CA GLN A 275 26.15 8.64 8.01
C GLN A 275 24.93 7.94 7.39
N TRP A 276 24.84 6.61 7.46
CA TRP A 276 23.65 5.87 7.02
C TRP A 276 22.41 6.29 7.82
N ARG A 277 22.54 6.43 9.14
CA ARG A 277 21.45 6.85 10.00
C ARG A 277 20.97 8.26 9.65
N GLU A 278 21.88 9.23 9.50
CA GLU A 278 21.57 10.61 9.12
C GLU A 278 20.92 10.70 7.73
N ARG A 279 21.55 10.10 6.71
CA ARG A 279 21.03 10.08 5.33
C ARG A 279 19.65 9.43 5.25
N SER A 280 19.41 8.38 6.04
CA SER A 280 18.10 7.71 6.07
C SER A 280 16.97 8.60 6.61
N GLN A 281 17.30 9.67 7.33
CA GLN A 281 16.35 10.64 7.88
C GLN A 281 16.10 11.83 6.95
N MET A 282 16.98 12.11 5.99
CA MET A 282 16.86 13.26 5.08
C MET A 282 15.62 13.20 4.16
N GLY A 283 15.15 12.00 3.82
CA GLY A 283 13.95 11.85 2.98
C GLY A 283 13.72 10.43 2.49
N GLN A 284 12.56 10.19 1.86
CA GLN A 284 12.17 8.83 1.40
C GLN A 284 13.11 8.28 0.31
N THR A 285 13.54 9.14 -0.61
CA THR A 285 14.46 8.78 -1.69
C THR A 285 15.80 8.37 -1.12
N GLU A 286 16.37 9.19 -0.24
CA GLU A 286 17.68 8.94 0.35
C GLU A 286 17.67 7.73 1.28
N ASN A 287 16.60 7.57 2.07
CA ASN A 287 16.39 6.36 2.86
C ASN A 287 16.41 5.08 1.99
N ARG A 288 15.78 5.10 0.81
CA ARG A 288 15.84 3.95 -0.10
C ARG A 288 17.24 3.70 -0.64
N ARG A 289 18.02 4.75 -0.92
CA ARG A 289 19.43 4.61 -1.33
C ARG A 289 20.27 3.99 -0.23
N VAL A 290 20.14 4.48 1.01
CA VAL A 290 20.82 3.90 2.18
C VAL A 290 20.44 2.43 2.36
N LEU A 291 19.16 2.09 2.25
CA LEU A 291 18.74 0.69 2.30
C LEU A 291 19.40 -0.15 1.20
N ALA A 292 19.47 0.35 -0.04
CA ALA A 292 20.10 -0.35 -1.15
C ALA A 292 21.63 -0.49 -0.97
N GLU A 293 22.27 0.53 -0.42
CA GLU A 293 23.69 0.52 -0.06
C GLU A 293 23.97 -0.53 1.02
N MET A 294 23.20 -0.55 2.10
CA MET A 294 23.33 -1.55 3.17
C MET A 294 23.00 -2.97 2.69
N LEU A 295 22.13 -3.13 1.69
CA LEU A 295 21.78 -4.41 1.07
C LEU A 295 22.79 -4.84 -0.01
N THR A 296 23.71 -3.96 -0.43
CA THR A 296 24.80 -4.35 -1.32
C THR A 296 25.79 -5.21 -0.53
N PRO A 297 26.19 -6.39 -1.03
CA PRO A 297 27.24 -7.19 -0.40
C PRO A 297 28.54 -6.39 -0.29
N SER A 298 29.07 -6.24 0.93
CA SER A 298 30.40 -5.62 1.16
C SER A 298 31.55 -6.64 1.10
N GLY A 299 31.25 -7.89 0.78
CA GLY A 299 32.19 -9.00 0.71
C GLY A 299 31.55 -10.24 0.07
N PRO A 300 32.33 -11.33 -0.12
CA PRO A 300 31.97 -12.42 -1.01
C PRO A 300 30.64 -13.13 -0.68
N ASN A 301 30.09 -13.04 0.54
CA ASN A 301 28.82 -13.71 0.90
C ASN A 301 28.00 -13.02 2.02
N SER A 302 28.14 -11.71 2.25
CA SER A 302 27.40 -11.06 3.35
C SER A 302 26.83 -9.70 2.97
N THR A 303 25.51 -9.66 2.83
CA THR A 303 24.72 -8.43 2.97
C THR A 303 24.38 -8.23 4.43
N ASN A 304 24.17 -6.98 4.84
CA ASN A 304 23.67 -6.71 6.18
C ASN A 304 22.33 -7.41 6.44
N CYS A 305 22.16 -7.99 7.64
CA CYS A 305 20.91 -8.63 7.99
C CYS A 305 19.80 -7.58 8.21
N TYR A 306 18.54 -7.94 7.95
CA TYR A 306 17.41 -6.99 8.05
C TYR A 306 17.23 -6.43 9.47
N LYS A 307 17.61 -7.19 10.49
CA LYS A 307 17.56 -6.74 11.89
C LYS A 307 18.52 -5.57 12.13
N PHE A 308 19.76 -5.67 11.64
CA PHE A 308 20.74 -4.59 11.73
C PHE A 308 20.31 -3.37 10.91
N ILE A 309 19.86 -3.58 9.65
CA ILE A 309 19.35 -2.48 8.81
C ILE A 309 18.18 -1.75 9.50
N SER A 310 17.28 -2.48 10.14
CA SER A 310 16.16 -1.91 10.91
C SER A 310 16.63 -1.13 12.14
N TRP A 311 17.72 -1.52 12.80
CA TRP A 311 18.30 -0.77 13.92
C TRP A 311 18.98 0.53 13.50
N VAL A 312 19.63 0.53 12.34
CA VAL A 312 20.30 1.73 11.80
C VAL A 312 19.28 2.74 11.27
N THR A 313 18.34 2.29 10.43
CA THR A 313 17.41 3.16 9.67
C THR A 313 16.04 3.31 10.32
N GLY A 314 15.66 2.44 11.26
CA GLY A 314 14.31 2.32 11.79
C GLY A 314 13.24 1.87 10.78
N CYS A 315 13.64 1.42 9.59
CA CYS A 315 12.71 0.91 8.59
C CYS A 315 12.12 -0.44 9.01
N SER A 316 10.87 -0.70 8.58
CA SER A 316 10.24 -2.01 8.77
C SER A 316 10.86 -3.04 7.82
N PHE A 317 10.83 -4.31 8.24
CA PHE A 317 11.26 -5.45 7.43
C PHE A 317 10.56 -5.48 6.06
N THR A 318 9.29 -5.05 5.99
CA THR A 318 8.54 -4.95 4.73
C THR A 318 9.10 -3.91 3.76
N THR A 319 9.61 -2.78 4.26
CA THR A 319 10.25 -1.76 3.44
C THR A 319 11.60 -2.25 2.95
N ILE A 320 12.40 -2.86 3.84
CA ILE A 320 13.70 -3.45 3.50
C ILE A 320 13.53 -4.54 2.42
N ALA A 321 12.57 -5.44 2.59
CA ALA A 321 12.25 -6.50 1.63
C ALA A 321 11.84 -5.96 0.24
N ARG A 322 11.12 -4.84 0.19
CA ARG A 322 10.73 -4.20 -1.08
C ARG A 322 11.94 -3.63 -1.82
N VAL A 323 12.87 -2.99 -1.11
CA VAL A 323 14.12 -2.47 -1.71
C VAL A 323 14.99 -3.64 -2.19
N SER A 324 15.15 -4.68 -1.36
CA SER A 324 15.87 -5.89 -1.75
C SER A 324 15.28 -6.54 -3.00
N LYS A 325 13.95 -6.68 -3.07
CA LYS A 325 13.28 -7.19 -4.28
C LYS A 325 13.50 -6.30 -5.49
N GLN A 326 13.44 -4.97 -5.31
CA GLN A 326 13.72 -4.03 -6.39
C GLN A 326 15.15 -4.23 -6.92
N MET A 327 16.16 -4.26 -6.06
CA MET A 327 17.55 -4.47 -6.44
C MET A 327 17.73 -5.80 -7.19
N LEU A 328 17.05 -6.87 -6.76
CA LEU A 328 17.08 -8.14 -7.49
C LEU A 328 16.49 -8.02 -8.90
N LEU A 329 15.41 -7.27 -9.06
CA LEU A 329 14.76 -7.06 -10.37
C LEU A 329 15.57 -6.15 -11.30
N THR A 330 16.33 -5.20 -10.75
CA THR A 330 17.12 -4.24 -11.51
C THR A 330 18.60 -4.63 -11.66
N GLY A 331 18.98 -5.85 -11.26
CA GLY A 331 20.37 -6.32 -11.36
C GLY A 331 21.34 -5.60 -10.41
N GLY A 332 20.84 -5.02 -9.32
CA GLY A 332 21.63 -4.33 -8.31
C GLY A 332 21.56 -2.80 -8.37
N ASP A 333 20.72 -2.22 -9.24
CA ASP A 333 20.51 -0.77 -9.28
C ASP A 333 20.03 -0.25 -7.91
N ARG A 334 20.75 0.75 -7.41
CA ARG A 334 20.53 1.37 -6.10
C ARG A 334 19.59 2.57 -6.19
N GLU A 335 19.36 3.10 -7.38
CA GLU A 335 18.48 4.25 -7.54
C GLU A 335 17.02 3.84 -7.33
N PRO A 336 16.28 4.55 -6.47
CA PRO A 336 14.85 4.28 -6.29
C PRO A 336 14.11 4.61 -7.59
N PRO A 337 13.09 3.82 -7.98
CA PRO A 337 12.37 4.04 -9.22
C PRO A 337 11.68 5.40 -9.15
N PRO A 338 11.53 6.09 -10.30
CA PRO A 338 10.83 7.36 -10.33
C PRO A 338 9.42 7.20 -9.75
N HIS A 339 9.00 8.17 -8.95
CA HIS A 339 7.68 8.16 -8.35
C HIS A 339 6.62 8.00 -9.44
N GLY A 340 5.68 7.05 -9.29
CA GLY A 340 4.72 6.68 -10.35
C GLY A 340 3.89 7.85 -10.88
N LEU A 341 3.68 8.92 -10.09
CA LEU A 341 3.07 10.16 -10.56
C LEU A 341 3.91 10.83 -11.67
N LYS A 342 5.24 10.91 -11.54
CA LYS A 342 6.09 11.50 -12.58
C LYS A 342 6.04 10.69 -13.87
N LYS A 343 6.07 9.36 -13.76
CA LYS A 343 5.90 8.47 -14.92
C LYS A 343 4.57 8.72 -15.63
N PHE A 344 3.47 8.83 -14.88
CA PHE A 344 2.14 9.13 -15.46
C PHE A 344 2.09 10.47 -16.22
N TRP A 345 2.80 11.50 -15.77
CA TRP A 345 2.84 12.79 -16.47
C TRP A 345 3.77 12.76 -17.69
N ASN A 346 4.91 12.08 -17.59
CA ASN A 346 5.81 11.91 -18.74
C ASN A 346 5.17 11.07 -19.85
N ASP A 347 4.46 10.00 -19.50
CA ASP A 347 3.79 9.11 -20.45
C ASP A 347 2.60 9.80 -21.16
N LYS A 348 2.07 10.90 -20.61
CA LYS A 348 0.96 11.65 -21.22
C LYS A 348 1.39 12.75 -22.17
N GLY A 349 2.68 13.05 -22.24
CA GLY A 349 3.21 14.22 -22.94
C GLY A 349 2.67 15.55 -22.37
N PRO A 350 3.30 16.68 -22.66
CA PRO A 350 2.57 17.95 -22.59
C PRO A 350 1.36 17.82 -23.52
N LEU A 351 0.17 18.14 -23.01
CA LEU A 351 -0.98 18.39 -23.89
C LEU A 351 -0.48 19.41 -24.91
N GLN A 352 -0.39 19.03 -26.18
CA GLN A 352 -0.14 19.98 -27.25
C GLN A 352 -1.17 21.09 -27.06
N GLU A 353 -0.68 22.28 -26.69
CA GLU A 353 -1.49 23.49 -26.74
C GLU A 353 -1.95 23.56 -28.19
N GLY A 354 -3.26 23.38 -28.36
CA GLY A 354 -3.89 23.51 -29.66
C GLY A 354 -3.50 24.87 -30.20
N ASP A 355 -2.95 24.83 -31.40
CA ASP A 355 -2.69 25.96 -32.27
C ASP A 355 -3.98 26.80 -32.36
N ASP A 356 -4.08 27.83 -31.52
CA ASP A 356 -5.13 28.85 -31.61
C ASP A 356 -4.84 29.65 -32.88
N GLY A 357 -5.32 29.09 -34.00
CA GLY A 357 -5.41 29.75 -35.29
C GLY A 357 -6.34 30.96 -35.19
N CYS A 358 -5.81 32.06 -34.64
CA CYS A 358 -6.40 33.38 -34.77
C CYS A 358 -6.15 33.86 -36.20
N GLN A 359 -7.03 33.45 -37.12
CA GLN A 359 -7.14 34.06 -38.44
C GLN A 359 -7.53 35.52 -38.24
N GLN A 360 -6.56 36.41 -38.45
CA GLN A 360 -6.80 37.83 -38.60
C GLN A 360 -7.58 38.05 -39.89
N ALA A 361 -8.83 38.50 -39.78
CA ALA A 361 -9.53 39.14 -40.88
C ALA A 361 -8.91 40.54 -41.10
N ALA A 362 -8.32 40.73 -42.27
CA ALA A 362 -7.88 42.03 -42.77
C ALA A 362 -9.08 42.81 -43.35
N PRO A 363 -9.00 44.17 -43.40
CA PRO A 363 -10.16 45.06 -43.56
C PRO A 363 -10.84 45.03 -44.93
#